data_AF-A0A5Y9ZJM1-F1
#
_entry.id   AF-A0A5Y9ZJM1-F1
#
_cell.length_a   1.000
_cell.length_b   1.000
_cell.length_c   1.000
_cell.angle_alpha   90.00
_cell.angle_beta   90.00
_cell.angle_gamma   90.00
#
_symmetry.space_group_name_H-M   'P 1'
#
loop_
_entity.id
_entity.type
_entity.pdbx_description
1 polymer ?
#
loop_
_entity_poly.entity_id
_entity_poly.type
_entity_poly.pdbx_seq_one_letter_code
_entity_poly.pdbx_strand_id
1 'polypeptide(L)'
;LQDDLSIKKDKQAEITALKKVRKNIGSTITTNYDELIEDLFEFSPLVGNDILLSNPYGSVYKIHGCVTNPDKIIITNEDYTLFDKKYELIRAQLLSLFIHNPIIFIGYNIGDDNIRKLLKTVFTYVPPNSEVAQKIKSNFLVVEYDKGSTNLEVHDYDIVLEDMVTIRVNKIKTDNFIEIYNSIASIQLPVSAMDIRKVQSVVKDIYEGGNIQVSIVDDVNKLKNDEKVLAIGSINRISYDFQTAGELMENYFKIIEEDNFQLLQLIDKYTIQKEQFFPIFAFSKINNKIKCTEKLKEQQKTKLRNNLERIPENQQISDTTIEQILQNDNVPQSSKSNAILYAILKNQLDNSDIETYLIEFPNKQITEYRKVLCAYDFIKHSEGEKL
;
A
#
# COMPACT_ATOMS: atom_id res chain seq x y z
N LEU A 1 -29.60 12.83 -2.22
CA LEU A 1 -28.59 11.76 -2.33
C LEU A 1 -27.40 12.39 -3.04
N GLN A 2 -26.17 12.23 -2.54
CA GLN A 2 -25.00 12.74 -3.27
C GLN A 2 -24.80 11.85 -4.49
N ASP A 3 -25.09 12.38 -5.68
CA ASP A 3 -25.05 11.62 -6.93
C ASP A 3 -23.63 11.46 -7.50
N ASP A 4 -22.62 12.03 -6.84
CA ASP A 4 -21.22 11.93 -7.25
C ASP A 4 -20.31 11.74 -6.03
N LEU A 5 -19.84 10.50 -5.85
CA LEU A 5 -18.83 10.10 -4.85
C LEU A 5 -17.40 10.16 -5.42
N SER A 6 -17.21 10.72 -6.61
CA SER A 6 -15.88 10.81 -7.21
C SER A 6 -14.96 11.73 -6.40
N ILE A 7 -13.69 11.35 -6.35
CA ILE A 7 -12.64 12.18 -5.76
C ILE A 7 -12.57 13.50 -6.55
N LYS A 8 -12.64 14.62 -5.83
CA LYS A 8 -12.51 15.94 -6.44
C LYS A 8 -11.17 16.09 -7.13
N LYS A 9 -11.15 16.59 -8.37
CA LYS A 9 -9.94 16.73 -9.18
C LYS A 9 -8.83 17.53 -8.51
N ASP A 10 -9.18 18.58 -7.77
CA ASP A 10 -8.24 19.42 -7.01
C ASP A 10 -7.62 18.72 -5.79
N LYS A 11 -8.21 17.60 -5.35
CA LYS A 11 -7.74 16.79 -4.21
C LYS A 11 -6.99 15.53 -4.61
N GLN A 12 -6.79 15.28 -5.90
CA GLN A 12 -6.13 14.06 -6.38
C GLN A 12 -4.71 13.89 -5.81
N ALA A 13 -3.92 14.97 -5.75
CA ALA A 13 -2.57 14.92 -5.19
C ALA A 13 -2.56 14.55 -3.70
N GLU A 14 -3.53 15.06 -2.93
CA GLU A 14 -3.70 14.76 -1.52
C GLU A 14 -4.11 13.29 -1.30
N ILE A 15 -5.03 12.77 -2.11
CA ILE A 15 -5.41 11.35 -2.07
C ILE A 15 -4.24 10.44 -2.45
N THR A 16 -3.43 10.81 -3.45
CA THR A 16 -2.21 10.05 -3.77
C THR A 16 -1.23 10.03 -2.60
N ALA A 17 -1.05 11.15 -1.89
CA ALA A 17 -0.21 11.18 -0.68
C ALA A 17 -0.80 10.30 0.44
N LEU A 18 -2.12 10.36 0.65
CA LEU A 18 -2.82 9.53 1.63
C LEU A 18 -2.64 8.03 1.35
N LYS A 19 -2.78 7.59 0.10
CA LYS A 19 -2.56 6.18 -0.28
C LYS A 19 -1.19 5.64 0.15
N LYS A 20 -0.13 6.45 0.02
CA LYS A 20 1.24 6.07 0.41
C LYS A 20 1.39 5.82 1.92
N VAL A 21 0.50 6.38 2.73
CA VAL A 21 0.51 6.21 4.19
C VAL A 21 0.18 4.76 4.58
N ARG A 22 -0.57 4.02 3.74
CA ARG A 22 -1.06 2.66 4.07
C ARG A 22 0.03 1.70 4.57
N LYS A 23 1.24 1.78 4.03
CA LYS A 23 2.37 0.90 4.39
C LYS A 23 2.86 1.05 5.83
N ASN A 24 2.52 2.17 6.48
CA ASN A 24 2.94 2.49 7.84
C ASN A 24 1.76 2.56 8.83
N ILE A 25 0.54 2.22 8.39
CA ILE A 25 -0.65 2.20 9.25
C ILE A 25 -1.01 0.75 9.57
N GLY A 26 -1.11 0.45 10.86
CA GLY A 26 -1.60 -0.86 11.31
C GLY A 26 -3.11 -1.01 11.16
N SER A 27 -3.87 0.02 11.50
CA SER A 27 -5.34 -0.03 11.50
C SER A 27 -5.92 1.38 11.45
N THR A 28 -7.14 1.53 10.92
CA THR A 28 -7.88 2.81 10.94
C THR A 28 -9.13 2.66 11.78
N ILE A 29 -9.48 3.68 12.57
CA ILE A 29 -10.73 3.73 13.31
C ILE A 29 -11.51 4.94 12.83
N THR A 30 -12.79 4.75 12.48
CA THR A 30 -13.61 5.80 11.90
C THR A 30 -15.04 5.78 12.44
N THR A 31 -15.62 6.98 12.54
CA THR A 31 -17.05 7.21 12.79
C THR A 31 -17.81 7.48 11.50
N ASN A 32 -17.11 7.56 10.36
CA ASN A 32 -17.70 7.75 9.06
C ASN A 32 -18.36 6.45 8.57
N TYR A 33 -19.40 6.60 7.75
CA TYR A 33 -20.18 5.48 7.24
C TYR A 33 -19.68 5.00 5.86
N ASP A 34 -19.03 5.87 5.08
CA ASP A 34 -18.51 5.60 3.71
C ASP A 34 -17.31 4.65 3.68
N GLU A 35 -16.99 4.10 2.50
CA GLU A 35 -15.94 3.08 2.28
C GLU A 35 -14.60 3.65 1.76
N LEU A 36 -14.38 4.97 1.90
CA LEU A 36 -13.22 5.64 1.29
C LEU A 36 -11.89 5.06 1.77
N ILE A 37 -11.75 4.74 3.06
CA ILE A 37 -10.48 4.24 3.60
C ILE A 37 -10.23 2.80 3.19
N GLU A 38 -11.29 1.99 3.19
CA GLU A 38 -11.29 0.60 2.73
C GLU A 38 -10.78 0.52 1.30
N ASP A 39 -11.30 1.38 0.42
CA ASP A 39 -10.90 1.45 -0.98
C ASP A 39 -9.47 1.96 -1.16
N LEU A 40 -9.07 3.00 -0.44
CA LEU A 40 -7.74 3.59 -0.57
C LEU A 40 -6.62 2.72 0.01
N PHE A 41 -6.90 2.05 1.14
CA PHE A 41 -5.89 1.27 1.87
C PHE A 41 -5.98 -0.24 1.61
N GLU A 42 -7.03 -0.72 0.93
CA GLU A 42 -7.33 -2.14 0.75
C GLU A 42 -7.48 -2.88 2.10
N PHE A 43 -8.01 -2.18 3.10
CA PHE A 43 -8.19 -2.71 4.46
C PHE A 43 -9.56 -3.35 4.62
N SER A 44 -9.64 -4.36 5.49
CA SER A 44 -10.89 -5.07 5.76
C SER A 44 -11.78 -4.29 6.73
N PRO A 45 -13.04 -3.98 6.39
CA PRO A 45 -13.95 -3.31 7.30
C PRO A 45 -14.37 -4.24 8.45
N LEU A 46 -14.38 -3.71 9.67
CA LEU A 46 -14.88 -4.35 10.88
C LEU A 46 -16.02 -3.51 11.45
N VAL A 47 -17.25 -4.03 11.33
CA VAL A 47 -18.48 -3.27 11.62
C VAL A 47 -19.16 -3.77 12.89
N GLY A 48 -19.24 -2.90 13.91
CA GLY A 48 -19.88 -3.22 15.18
C GLY A 48 -19.19 -4.36 15.93
N ASN A 49 -19.92 -5.46 16.20
CA ASN A 49 -19.38 -6.58 16.99
C ASN A 49 -18.37 -7.46 16.26
N ASP A 50 -18.22 -7.30 14.93
CA ASP A 50 -17.26 -8.07 14.12
C ASP A 50 -15.79 -7.72 14.48
N ILE A 51 -15.62 -6.69 15.32
CA ILE A 51 -14.36 -6.29 15.96
C ILE A 51 -13.82 -7.38 16.90
N LEU A 52 -14.69 -8.18 17.50
CA LEU A 52 -14.28 -9.19 18.47
C LEU A 52 -13.54 -10.33 17.79
N LEU A 53 -12.33 -10.65 18.27
CA LEU A 53 -11.45 -11.72 17.78
C LEU A 53 -10.86 -11.49 16.37
N SER A 54 -11.06 -10.32 15.77
CA SER A 54 -10.47 -9.98 14.48
C SER A 54 -9.01 -9.56 14.60
N ASN A 55 -8.25 -9.74 13.51
CA ASN A 55 -6.90 -9.21 13.43
C ASN A 55 -6.98 -7.68 13.30
N PRO A 56 -6.39 -6.90 14.23
CA PRO A 56 -6.40 -5.46 14.13
C PRO A 56 -5.62 -4.94 12.92
N TYR A 57 -4.62 -5.68 12.45
CA TYR A 57 -3.76 -5.24 11.36
C TYR A 57 -4.48 -5.32 9.99
N GLY A 58 -4.37 -4.25 9.20
CA GLY A 58 -5.01 -4.14 7.89
C GLY A 58 -6.53 -3.98 7.97
N SER A 59 -7.04 -3.46 9.09
CA SER A 59 -8.48 -3.36 9.36
C SER A 59 -8.98 -1.92 9.51
N VAL A 60 -10.22 -1.67 9.08
CA VAL A 60 -10.96 -0.42 9.29
C VAL A 60 -12.08 -0.65 10.31
N TYR A 61 -11.89 -0.14 11.52
CA TYR A 61 -12.86 -0.19 12.60
C TYR A 61 -13.95 0.86 12.40
N LYS A 62 -15.14 0.42 12.01
CA LYS A 62 -16.29 1.30 11.77
C LYS A 62 -17.22 1.31 12.97
N ILE A 63 -16.92 2.18 13.94
CA ILE A 63 -17.58 2.15 15.24
C ILE A 63 -19.02 2.67 15.21
N HIS A 64 -19.40 3.45 14.20
CA HIS A 64 -20.78 3.89 13.99
C HIS A 64 -21.53 3.10 12.89
N GLY A 65 -20.94 2.02 12.37
CA GLY A 65 -21.54 1.23 11.29
C GLY A 65 -20.99 1.58 9.90
N CYS A 66 -21.58 0.98 8.87
CA CYS A 66 -21.15 1.12 7.48
C CYS A 66 -22.35 1.31 6.55
N VAL A 67 -22.20 2.06 5.46
CA VAL A 67 -23.22 2.18 4.40
C VAL A 67 -23.61 0.83 3.79
N THR A 68 -22.68 -0.13 3.74
CA THR A 68 -22.95 -1.50 3.27
C THR A 68 -23.69 -2.38 4.28
N ASN A 69 -23.80 -1.93 5.54
CA ASN A 69 -24.55 -2.60 6.59
C ASN A 69 -25.49 -1.63 7.33
N PRO A 70 -26.58 -1.16 6.68
CA PRO A 70 -27.48 -0.15 7.26
C PRO A 70 -28.05 -0.54 8.64
N ASP A 71 -28.33 -1.82 8.87
CA ASP A 71 -28.89 -2.30 10.14
C ASP A 71 -27.91 -2.18 11.34
N LYS A 72 -26.62 -1.93 11.06
CA LYS A 72 -25.58 -1.73 12.08
C LYS A 72 -25.21 -0.26 12.26
N ILE A 73 -25.87 0.66 11.54
CA ILE A 73 -25.60 2.09 11.61
C ILE A 73 -26.12 2.68 12.93
N ILE A 74 -25.31 3.54 13.53
CA ILE A 74 -25.63 4.27 14.77
C ILE A 74 -25.81 5.75 14.41
N ILE A 75 -27.04 6.26 14.54
CA ILE A 75 -27.38 7.66 14.26
C ILE A 75 -28.29 8.24 15.36
N THR A 76 -29.27 7.46 15.83
CA THR A 76 -30.28 7.94 16.79
C THR A 76 -29.81 7.83 18.24
N ASN A 77 -30.45 8.58 19.14
CA ASN A 77 -30.14 8.50 20.58
C ASN A 77 -30.40 7.10 21.14
N GLU A 78 -31.43 6.42 20.63
CA GLU A 78 -31.72 5.02 20.96
C GLU A 78 -30.57 4.11 20.52
N ASP A 79 -30.03 4.31 19.32
CA ASP A 79 -28.87 3.56 18.82
C ASP A 79 -27.65 3.77 19.72
N TYR A 80 -27.35 5.01 20.12
CA TYR A 80 -26.26 5.31 21.05
C TYR A 80 -26.45 4.62 22.40
N THR A 81 -27.67 4.59 22.92
CA THR A 81 -27.99 3.94 24.20
C THR A 81 -27.81 2.42 24.12
N LEU A 82 -28.19 1.80 22.99
CA LEU A 82 -27.98 0.38 22.73
C LEU A 82 -26.51 0.05 22.45
N PHE A 83 -25.83 0.95 21.76
CA PHE A 83 -24.41 0.85 21.45
C PHE A 83 -23.56 0.89 22.70
N ASP A 84 -23.76 1.87 23.60
CA ASP A 84 -22.99 1.99 24.84
C ASP A 84 -22.98 0.71 25.68
N LYS A 85 -24.09 -0.06 25.66
CA LYS A 85 -24.18 -1.37 26.34
C LYS A 85 -23.37 -2.47 25.66
N LYS A 86 -23.24 -2.43 24.32
CA LYS A 86 -22.48 -3.41 23.52
C LYS A 86 -21.02 -3.00 23.32
N TYR A 87 -20.71 -1.72 23.49
CA TYR A 87 -19.43 -1.09 23.17
C TYR A 87 -18.34 -1.37 24.20
N GLU A 88 -18.65 -1.96 25.35
CA GLU A 88 -17.68 -2.22 26.42
C GLU A 88 -16.47 -3.04 25.94
N LEU A 89 -16.72 -4.09 25.14
CA LEU A 89 -15.65 -4.95 24.61
C LEU A 89 -14.84 -4.25 23.50
N ILE A 90 -15.50 -3.51 22.61
CA ILE A 90 -14.83 -2.74 21.56
C ILE A 90 -13.92 -1.68 22.21
N ARG A 91 -14.41 -1.00 23.24
CA ARG A 91 -13.65 -0.02 24.01
C ARG A 91 -12.42 -0.64 24.66
N ALA A 92 -12.50 -1.87 25.19
CA ALA A 92 -11.35 -2.56 25.76
C ALA A 92 -10.26 -2.84 24.71
N GLN A 93 -10.64 -3.26 23.50
CA GLN A 93 -9.70 -3.48 22.40
C GLN A 93 -9.08 -2.18 21.90
N LEU A 94 -9.89 -1.12 21.74
CA LEU A 94 -9.41 0.21 21.38
C LEU A 94 -8.43 0.78 22.43
N LEU A 95 -8.73 0.57 23.72
CA LEU A 95 -7.84 0.97 24.81
C LEU A 95 -6.47 0.28 24.70
N SER A 96 -6.47 -1.03 24.43
CA SER A 96 -5.23 -1.79 24.21
C SER A 96 -4.45 -1.24 23.02
N LEU A 97 -5.12 -0.97 21.90
CA LEU A 97 -4.48 -0.39 20.70
C LEU A 97 -3.84 0.97 21.00
N PHE A 98 -4.50 1.84 21.76
CA PHE A 98 -4.04 3.19 22.07
C PHE A 98 -2.83 3.21 23.03
N ILE A 99 -2.73 2.22 23.91
CA ILE A 99 -1.58 2.11 24.82
C ILE A 99 -0.33 1.62 24.07
N HIS A 100 -0.50 0.69 23.13
CA HIS A 100 0.62 0.01 22.48
C HIS A 100 1.09 0.64 21.16
N ASN A 101 0.30 1.51 20.55
CA ASN A 101 0.61 2.10 19.24
C ASN A 101 0.51 3.62 19.25
N PRO A 102 1.31 4.34 18.45
CA PRO A 102 1.06 5.73 18.13
C PRO A 102 -0.29 5.90 17.40
N ILE A 103 -1.05 6.91 17.80
CA ILE A 103 -2.38 7.25 17.26
C ILE A 103 -2.36 8.67 16.72
N ILE A 104 -2.85 8.82 15.49
CA ILE A 104 -3.00 10.10 14.81
C ILE A 104 -4.50 10.37 14.62
N PHE A 105 -5.00 11.44 15.23
CA PHE A 105 -6.38 11.88 15.07
C PHE A 105 -6.49 12.87 13.90
N ILE A 106 -7.33 12.56 12.91
CA ILE A 106 -7.54 13.38 11.71
C ILE A 106 -9.02 13.65 11.54
N GLY A 107 -9.39 14.89 11.25
CA GLY A 107 -10.79 15.27 11.01
C GLY A 107 -11.68 15.12 12.23
N TYR A 108 -11.09 15.05 13.42
CA TYR A 108 -11.78 14.76 14.66
C TYR A 108 -11.67 15.93 15.64
N ASN A 109 -12.80 16.31 16.23
CA ASN A 109 -12.80 17.28 17.31
C ASN A 109 -12.37 16.57 18.59
N ILE A 110 -11.26 17.00 19.20
CA ILE A 110 -10.83 16.53 20.52
C ILE A 110 -11.95 16.66 21.58
N GLY A 111 -12.87 17.60 21.40
CA GLY A 111 -14.02 17.82 22.26
C GLY A 111 -15.12 16.75 22.18
N ASP A 112 -15.04 15.80 21.26
CA ASP A 112 -16.00 14.70 21.17
C ASP A 112 -15.94 13.79 22.41
N ASP A 113 -17.13 13.47 22.94
CA ASP A 113 -17.25 12.75 24.21
C ASP A 113 -16.70 11.32 24.18
N ASN A 114 -16.73 10.64 23.04
CA ASN A 114 -16.19 9.27 22.93
C ASN A 114 -14.67 9.28 23.05
N ILE A 115 -14.01 10.22 22.36
CA ILE A 115 -12.54 10.36 22.46
C ILE A 115 -12.14 10.94 23.81
N ARG A 116 -12.87 11.92 24.37
CA ARG A 116 -12.62 12.40 25.74
C ARG A 116 -12.73 11.28 26.76
N LYS A 117 -13.78 10.45 26.70
CA LYS A 117 -13.96 9.28 27.59
C LYS A 117 -12.82 8.27 27.45
N LEU A 118 -12.36 8.00 26.23
CA LEU A 118 -11.31 7.03 26.00
C LEU A 118 -9.93 7.55 26.46
N LEU A 119 -9.57 8.79 26.11
CA LEU A 119 -8.35 9.45 26.60
C LEU A 119 -8.37 9.58 28.12
N LYS A 120 -9.50 9.96 28.72
CA LYS A 120 -9.68 9.95 30.19
C LYS A 120 -9.34 8.58 30.76
N THR A 121 -9.84 7.51 30.15
CA THR A 121 -9.56 6.14 30.62
C THR A 121 -8.06 5.84 30.59
N VAL A 122 -7.37 6.14 29.49
CA VAL A 122 -5.92 5.92 29.36
C VAL A 122 -5.14 6.68 30.43
N PHE A 123 -5.40 7.98 30.56
CA PHE A 123 -4.60 8.86 31.41
C PHE A 123 -4.99 8.83 32.90
N THR A 124 -6.18 8.31 33.26
CA THR A 124 -6.56 8.13 34.68
C THR A 124 -5.64 7.14 35.39
N TYR A 125 -5.11 6.14 34.67
CA TYR A 125 -4.20 5.14 35.25
C TYR A 125 -2.73 5.55 35.24
N VAL A 126 -2.42 6.75 34.76
CA VAL A 126 -1.05 7.22 34.57
C VAL A 126 -0.78 8.40 35.50
N PRO A 127 0.22 8.31 36.40
CA PRO A 127 0.57 9.42 37.28
C PRO A 127 0.92 10.67 36.45
N PRO A 128 0.34 11.84 36.75
CA PRO A 128 0.68 13.09 36.08
C PRO A 128 2.17 13.39 36.17
N ASN A 129 2.75 13.97 35.11
CA ASN A 129 4.17 14.34 35.03
C ASN A 129 5.18 13.19 35.21
N SER A 130 4.74 11.93 35.06
CA SER A 130 5.66 10.78 35.02
C SER A 130 6.32 10.61 33.66
N GLU A 131 7.44 9.89 33.59
CA GLU A 131 8.05 9.48 32.31
C GLU A 131 7.08 8.66 31.45
N VAL A 132 6.22 7.86 32.10
CA VAL A 132 5.17 7.09 31.43
C VAL A 132 4.13 8.02 30.80
N ALA A 133 3.72 9.08 31.50
CA ALA A 133 2.82 10.10 30.94
C ALA A 133 3.44 10.79 29.71
N GLN A 134 4.74 11.09 29.74
CA GLN A 134 5.42 11.70 28.59
C GLN A 134 5.51 10.74 27.39
N LYS A 135 5.78 9.45 27.62
CA LYS A 135 5.75 8.42 26.56
C LYS A 135 4.37 8.27 25.95
N ILE A 136 3.34 8.20 26.79
CA ILE A 136 1.95 8.11 26.34
C ILE A 136 1.54 9.37 25.58
N LYS A 137 1.91 10.58 26.07
CA LYS A 137 1.74 11.83 25.32
C LYS A 137 2.38 11.75 23.94
N SER A 138 3.61 11.23 23.83
CA SER A 138 4.32 11.13 22.55
C SER A 138 3.66 10.17 21.55
N ASN A 139 2.78 9.28 22.02
CA ASN A 139 2.01 8.40 21.16
C ASN A 139 0.80 9.08 20.52
N PHE A 140 0.39 10.29 20.96
CA PHE A 140 -0.80 10.95 20.42
C PHE A 140 -0.43 12.18 19.60
N LEU A 141 -0.95 12.25 18.38
CA LEU A 141 -0.90 13.43 17.52
C LEU A 141 -2.31 13.79 17.06
N VAL A 142 -2.69 15.05 17.21
CA VAL A 142 -3.96 15.57 16.69
C VAL A 142 -3.70 16.53 15.55
N VAL A 143 -4.36 16.29 14.42
CA VAL A 143 -4.30 17.14 13.25
C VAL A 143 -5.64 17.87 13.10
N GLU A 144 -5.63 19.17 13.37
CA GLU A 144 -6.80 20.04 13.20
C GLU A 144 -6.73 20.74 11.84
N TYR A 145 -7.82 20.66 11.09
CA TYR A 145 -7.97 21.38 9.83
C TYR A 145 -8.03 22.90 10.07
N ASP A 146 -7.19 23.66 9.37
CA ASP A 146 -7.18 25.12 9.42
C ASP A 146 -7.01 25.74 8.05
N LYS A 147 -8.11 26.20 7.48
CA LYS A 147 -8.21 26.61 6.07
C LYS A 147 -7.12 27.61 5.70
N GLY A 148 -6.31 27.26 4.69
CA GLY A 148 -5.23 28.11 4.16
C GLY A 148 -3.96 28.17 5.02
N SER A 149 -3.90 27.45 6.15
CA SER A 149 -2.69 27.33 6.95
C SER A 149 -1.75 26.27 6.37
N THR A 150 -0.48 26.59 6.21
CA THR A 150 0.58 25.62 5.88
C THR A 150 1.49 25.34 7.07
N ASN A 151 1.04 25.69 8.29
CA ASN A 151 1.83 25.48 9.49
C ASN A 151 2.03 23.98 9.75
N LEU A 152 3.24 23.57 10.07
CA LEU A 152 3.59 22.18 10.44
C LEU A 152 4.22 22.11 11.83
N GLU A 153 4.20 23.22 12.58
CA GLU A 153 4.69 23.26 13.95
C GLU A 153 3.79 22.42 14.87
N VAL A 154 4.44 21.56 15.65
CA VAL A 154 3.79 20.75 16.68
C VAL A 154 3.77 21.57 17.97
N HIS A 155 2.58 21.78 18.50
CA HIS A 155 2.39 22.45 19.78
C HIS A 155 1.74 21.51 20.79
N ASP A 156 1.96 21.82 22.06
CA ASP A 156 1.27 21.17 23.16
C ASP A 156 -0.18 21.66 23.22
N TYR A 157 -1.12 20.72 23.28
CA TYR A 157 -2.53 21.00 23.48
C TYR A 157 -3.03 20.33 24.76
N ASP A 158 -3.61 21.14 25.65
CA ASP A 158 -4.20 20.67 26.90
C ASP A 158 -5.69 20.39 26.72
N ILE A 159 -6.06 19.12 26.87
CA ILE A 159 -7.45 18.66 26.90
C ILE A 159 -7.91 18.71 28.35
N VAL A 160 -8.89 19.58 28.65
CA VAL A 160 -9.52 19.63 29.97
C VAL A 160 -10.66 18.62 30.04
N LEU A 161 -10.55 17.66 30.95
CA LEU A 161 -11.61 16.70 31.25
C LEU A 161 -12.50 17.22 32.39
N GLU A 162 -13.72 16.67 32.48
CA GLU A 162 -14.74 17.03 33.48
C GLU A 162 -14.26 16.98 34.95
N ASP A 163 -13.20 16.21 35.23
CA ASP A 163 -12.67 16.01 36.59
C ASP A 163 -11.42 16.88 36.88
N MET A 164 -11.21 17.98 36.16
CA MET A 164 -10.01 18.84 36.24
C MET A 164 -8.68 18.15 35.88
N VAL A 165 -8.73 16.94 35.32
CA VAL A 165 -7.56 16.27 34.76
C VAL A 165 -7.24 16.92 33.41
N THR A 166 -6.02 17.45 33.27
CA THR A 166 -5.51 17.96 32.00
C THR A 166 -4.65 16.90 31.32
N ILE A 167 -5.02 16.54 30.09
CA ILE A 167 -4.22 15.65 29.25
C ILE A 167 -3.49 16.50 28.22
N ARG A 168 -2.17 16.39 28.20
CA ARG A 168 -1.35 17.08 27.21
C ARG A 168 -1.07 16.15 26.04
N VAL A 169 -1.43 16.57 24.83
CA VAL A 169 -1.18 15.84 23.58
C VAL A 169 -0.45 16.71 22.58
N ASN A 170 0.19 16.09 21.58
CA ASN A 170 0.78 16.84 20.47
C ASN A 170 -0.32 17.25 19.48
N LYS A 171 -0.27 18.49 18.99
CA LYS A 171 -1.24 19.01 18.03
C LYS A 171 -0.57 19.78 16.91
N ILE A 172 -1.07 19.59 15.69
CA ILE A 172 -0.75 20.38 14.50
C ILE A 172 -2.05 20.98 13.99
N LYS A 173 -2.01 22.23 13.53
CA LYS A 173 -3.15 22.93 12.96
C LYS A 173 -2.81 23.43 11.55
N THR A 174 -3.40 22.81 10.53
CA THR A 174 -2.97 23.00 9.12
C THR A 174 -4.05 22.62 8.11
N ASP A 175 -3.95 23.15 6.89
CA ASP A 175 -4.62 22.68 5.66
C ASP A 175 -3.67 21.81 4.82
N ASN A 176 -2.37 21.79 5.15
CA ASN A 176 -1.36 21.09 4.37
C ASN A 176 -1.25 19.61 4.77
N PHE A 177 -2.32 18.84 4.51
CA PHE A 177 -2.37 17.40 4.79
C PHE A 177 -1.38 16.57 3.97
N ILE A 178 -1.00 17.05 2.78
CA ILE A 178 -0.01 16.40 1.91
C ILE A 178 1.31 16.18 2.66
N GLU A 179 1.83 17.21 3.33
CA GLU A 179 3.10 17.10 4.06
C GLU A 179 3.01 16.17 5.26
N ILE A 180 1.85 16.11 5.93
CA ILE A 180 1.60 15.15 7.01
C ILE A 180 1.63 13.72 6.47
N TYR A 181 0.91 13.45 5.37
CA TYR A 181 0.88 12.13 4.76
C TYR A 181 2.26 11.71 4.24
N ASN A 182 3.00 12.60 3.59
CA ASN A 182 4.37 12.34 3.15
C ASN A 182 5.29 12.02 4.34
N SER A 183 5.17 12.76 5.43
CA SER A 183 5.96 12.52 6.66
C SER A 183 5.68 11.12 7.20
N ILE A 184 4.41 10.72 7.32
CA ILE A 184 4.03 9.39 7.80
C ILE A 184 4.53 8.30 6.84
N ALA A 185 4.36 8.49 5.53
CA ALA A 185 4.81 7.53 4.51
C ALA A 185 6.33 7.35 4.48
N SER A 186 7.10 8.34 4.93
CA SER A 186 8.57 8.27 4.97
C SER A 186 9.13 7.50 6.18
N ILE A 187 8.29 7.24 7.20
CA ILE A 187 8.73 6.55 8.43
C ILE A 187 9.27 5.17 8.09
N GLN A 188 10.43 4.85 8.65
CA GLN A 188 11.03 3.52 8.61
C GLN A 188 10.83 2.84 9.96
N LEU A 189 9.87 1.92 10.02
CA LEU A 189 9.60 1.16 11.23
C LEU A 189 10.68 0.08 11.40
N PRO A 190 11.39 0.05 12.54
CA PRO A 190 12.38 -0.98 12.79
C PRO A 190 11.70 -2.34 13.01
N VAL A 191 12.22 -3.39 12.36
CA VAL A 191 11.74 -4.76 12.57
C VAL A 191 12.54 -5.41 13.70
N SER A 192 11.85 -5.95 14.71
CA SER A 192 12.55 -6.62 15.81
C SER A 192 13.09 -7.99 15.38
N ALA A 193 14.18 -8.43 15.99
CA ALA A 193 14.71 -9.77 15.76
C ALA A 193 13.70 -10.88 16.14
N MET A 194 12.78 -10.61 17.06
CA MET A 194 11.73 -11.57 17.45
C MET A 194 10.68 -11.73 16.35
N ASP A 195 10.29 -10.64 15.68
CA ASP A 195 9.35 -10.68 14.56
C ASP A 195 9.95 -11.45 13.39
N ILE A 196 11.24 -11.23 13.10
CA ILE A 196 11.98 -12.02 12.11
C ILE A 196 11.97 -13.50 12.49
N ARG A 197 12.22 -13.86 13.76
CA ARG A 197 12.18 -15.26 14.21
C ARG A 197 10.80 -15.89 14.10
N LYS A 198 9.71 -15.17 14.40
CA LYS A 198 8.34 -15.64 14.23
C LYS A 198 8.02 -15.92 12.76
N VAL A 199 8.42 -15.02 11.86
CA VAL A 199 8.26 -15.23 10.42
C VAL A 199 9.09 -16.43 9.98
N GLN A 200 10.35 -16.52 10.41
CA GLN A 200 11.23 -17.65 10.11
C GLN A 200 10.68 -19.00 10.58
N SER A 201 10.05 -19.06 11.76
CA SER A 201 9.45 -20.31 12.25
C SER A 201 8.25 -20.72 11.41
N VAL A 202 7.35 -19.78 11.07
CA VAL A 202 6.20 -20.07 10.19
C VAL A 202 6.67 -20.51 8.81
N VAL A 203 7.66 -19.82 8.25
CA VAL A 203 8.27 -20.17 6.96
C VAL A 203 8.93 -21.54 7.01
N LYS A 204 9.66 -21.85 8.08
CA LYS A 204 10.27 -23.16 8.32
C LYS A 204 9.21 -24.27 8.42
N ASP A 205 8.11 -24.04 9.15
CA ASP A 205 7.01 -25.00 9.27
C ASP A 205 6.32 -25.28 7.92
N ILE A 206 6.27 -24.27 7.04
CA ILE A 206 5.81 -24.41 5.65
C ILE A 206 6.79 -25.25 4.83
N TYR A 207 8.11 -25.02 4.96
CA TYR A 207 9.13 -25.80 4.24
C TYR A 207 9.29 -27.24 4.75
N GLU A 208 9.07 -27.47 6.05
CA GLU A 208 9.21 -28.79 6.68
C GLU A 208 7.94 -29.65 6.55
N GLY A 209 6.90 -29.14 5.89
CA GLY A 209 5.69 -29.90 5.58
C GLY A 209 4.89 -30.29 6.82
N GLY A 210 4.75 -29.37 7.78
CA GLY A 210 3.87 -29.54 8.95
C GLY A 210 2.38 -29.65 8.54
N ASN A 211 1.44 -29.38 9.45
CA ASN A 211 -0.02 -29.43 9.20
C ASN A 211 -0.54 -28.55 8.04
N ILE A 212 0.35 -27.87 7.32
CA ILE A 212 0.13 -27.15 6.08
C ILE A 212 0.55 -28.11 4.94
N GLN A 213 -0.41 -28.85 4.38
CA GLN A 213 -0.15 -29.74 3.24
C GLN A 213 0.02 -28.93 1.95
N VAL A 214 1.17 -29.06 1.30
CA VAL A 214 1.46 -28.46 -0.02
C VAL A 214 1.81 -29.58 -0.99
N SER A 215 1.01 -29.74 -2.05
CA SER A 215 1.23 -30.71 -3.13
C SER A 215 2.12 -30.10 -4.22
N ILE A 216 3.17 -30.80 -4.62
CA ILE A 216 4.02 -30.40 -5.76
C ILE A 216 3.33 -30.85 -7.05
N VAL A 217 2.98 -29.91 -7.94
CA VAL A 217 2.44 -30.24 -9.28
C VAL A 217 3.04 -29.31 -10.32
N ASP A 218 3.71 -29.87 -11.33
CA ASP A 218 4.34 -29.15 -12.45
C ASP A 218 3.34 -28.61 -13.50
N ASP A 219 2.03 -28.83 -13.32
CA ASP A 219 1.00 -28.41 -14.29
C ASP A 219 -0.28 -27.92 -13.58
N VAL A 220 -0.48 -26.60 -13.60
CA VAL A 220 -1.51 -25.85 -12.86
C VAL A 220 -2.94 -26.14 -13.37
N ASN A 221 -3.08 -26.72 -14.58
CA ASN A 221 -4.37 -26.93 -15.24
C ASN A 221 -5.19 -28.13 -14.74
N LYS A 222 -4.72 -28.87 -13.71
CA LYS A 222 -5.45 -30.00 -13.09
C LYS A 222 -6.07 -29.69 -11.72
N LEU A 223 -5.92 -28.47 -11.22
CA LEU A 223 -6.34 -28.09 -9.87
C LEU A 223 -7.83 -27.75 -9.84
N LYS A 224 -8.55 -28.25 -8.83
CA LYS A 224 -9.88 -27.77 -8.47
C LYS A 224 -9.74 -26.52 -7.59
N ASN A 225 -10.76 -25.65 -7.61
CA ASN A 225 -10.75 -24.31 -6.99
C ASN A 225 -10.59 -24.29 -5.45
N ASP A 226 -10.49 -25.44 -4.80
CA ASP A 226 -10.34 -25.62 -3.37
C ASP A 226 -8.89 -25.94 -2.92
N GLU A 227 -7.91 -25.99 -3.82
CA GLU A 227 -6.51 -26.30 -3.49
C GLU A 227 -5.55 -25.08 -3.69
N LYS A 228 -4.75 -24.76 -2.66
CA LYS A 228 -3.73 -23.69 -2.68
C LYS A 228 -2.34 -24.30 -2.96
N VAL A 229 -1.65 -23.80 -3.99
CA VAL A 229 -0.38 -24.36 -4.50
C VAL A 229 0.74 -23.31 -4.52
N LEU A 230 1.98 -23.71 -4.18
CA LEU A 230 3.21 -22.90 -4.33
C LEU A 230 4.40 -23.79 -4.77
N ALA A 231 5.23 -23.30 -5.71
CA ALA A 231 6.39 -24.02 -6.27
C ALA A 231 7.70 -23.24 -6.08
N ILE A 232 8.75 -23.82 -5.45
CA ILE A 232 10.12 -23.24 -5.43
C ILE A 232 11.23 -24.31 -5.34
N GLY A 233 12.34 -24.08 -6.07
CA GLY A 233 13.56 -24.92 -6.14
C GLY A 233 14.67 -24.67 -5.09
N SER A 234 15.87 -25.17 -5.43
CA SER A 234 16.92 -25.83 -4.61
C SER A 234 17.48 -25.16 -3.33
N ILE A 235 17.76 -26.04 -2.35
CA ILE A 235 17.93 -25.80 -0.91
C ILE A 235 19.41 -25.66 -0.50
N ASN A 236 20.10 -24.52 -0.67
CA ASN A 236 21.37 -24.33 0.05
C ASN A 236 21.69 -22.85 0.34
N ARG A 237 21.80 -22.55 1.65
CA ARG A 237 22.02 -21.24 2.31
C ARG A 237 20.85 -20.25 2.16
N ILE A 238 19.91 -20.32 3.09
CA ILE A 238 18.73 -19.47 3.07
C ILE A 238 19.01 -18.11 3.72
N SER A 239 19.55 -17.19 2.92
CA SER A 239 19.37 -15.76 3.15
C SER A 239 18.05 -15.39 2.49
N TYR A 240 16.97 -15.26 3.27
CA TYR A 240 15.66 -14.88 2.74
C TYR A 240 15.66 -13.38 2.40
N ASP A 241 15.88 -13.06 1.13
CA ASP A 241 15.29 -11.85 0.57
C ASP A 241 13.87 -12.24 0.13
N PHE A 242 12.86 -11.72 0.84
CA PHE A 242 11.47 -12.19 0.79
C PHE A 242 10.75 -12.00 -0.55
N GLN A 243 11.38 -11.38 -1.54
CA GLN A 243 10.81 -11.20 -2.87
C GLN A 243 11.85 -11.46 -3.93
N THR A 244 11.46 -12.17 -4.99
CA THR A 244 12.29 -12.32 -6.20
C THR A 244 12.19 -11.09 -7.09
N ALA A 245 13.14 -10.92 -8.02
CA ALA A 245 13.04 -9.89 -9.06
C ALA A 245 11.76 -10.03 -9.92
N GLY A 246 11.21 -11.25 -10.03
CA GLY A 246 9.94 -11.52 -10.72
C GLY A 246 8.74 -10.92 -10.00
N GLU A 247 8.63 -11.16 -8.70
CA GLU A 247 7.56 -10.58 -7.85
C GLU A 247 7.62 -9.05 -7.79
N LEU A 248 8.83 -8.48 -7.82
CA LEU A 248 9.00 -7.04 -7.85
C LEU A 248 8.45 -6.41 -9.15
N MET A 249 8.57 -7.12 -10.28
CA MET A 249 7.96 -6.70 -11.56
C MET A 249 6.44 -6.91 -11.60
N GLU A 250 5.94 -7.95 -10.96
CA GLU A 250 4.51 -8.19 -10.83
C GLU A 250 3.83 -7.08 -10.03
N ASN A 251 4.49 -6.62 -8.96
CA ASN A 251 4.01 -5.53 -8.11
C ASN A 251 4.47 -4.13 -8.56
N TYR A 252 5.04 -3.98 -9.77
CA TYR A 252 5.64 -2.73 -10.26
C TYR A 252 4.76 -1.49 -10.01
N PHE A 253 3.49 -1.52 -10.45
CA PHE A 253 2.58 -0.38 -10.30
C PHE A 253 2.23 -0.10 -8.84
N LYS A 254 2.01 -1.16 -8.03
CA LYS A 254 1.73 -1.03 -6.60
C LYS A 254 2.91 -0.39 -5.86
N ILE A 255 4.13 -0.79 -6.20
CA ILE A 255 5.36 -0.24 -5.60
C ILE A 255 5.54 1.24 -5.94
N ILE A 256 5.23 1.64 -7.18
CA ILE A 256 5.31 3.03 -7.62
C ILE A 256 4.22 3.87 -6.98
N GLU A 257 2.99 3.36 -6.89
CA GLU A 257 1.89 4.05 -6.23
C GLU A 257 2.21 4.30 -4.75
N GLU A 258 2.81 3.33 -4.06
CA GLU A 258 3.17 3.39 -2.63
C GLU A 258 4.46 4.19 -2.32
N ASP A 259 5.27 4.54 -3.32
CA ASP A 259 6.67 4.95 -3.14
C ASP A 259 7.40 4.04 -2.15
N ASN A 260 7.38 2.72 -2.38
CA ASN A 260 7.89 1.74 -1.44
C ASN A 260 9.44 1.65 -1.46
N PHE A 261 10.08 2.69 -0.92
CA PHE A 261 11.54 2.82 -0.84
C PHE A 261 12.24 1.62 -0.18
N GLN A 262 11.62 1.05 0.86
CA GLN A 262 12.19 -0.05 1.64
C GLN A 262 12.37 -1.30 0.77
N LEU A 263 11.35 -1.65 -0.02
CA LEU A 263 11.41 -2.79 -0.90
C LEU A 263 12.51 -2.62 -1.97
N LEU A 264 12.66 -1.40 -2.50
CA LEU A 264 13.66 -1.10 -3.52
C LEU A 264 15.11 -1.19 -3.00
N GLN A 265 15.35 -1.16 -1.69
CA GLN A 265 16.70 -1.40 -1.13
C GLN A 265 17.19 -2.82 -1.39
N LEU A 266 16.28 -3.76 -1.60
CA LEU A 266 16.63 -5.16 -1.86
C LEU A 266 17.16 -5.39 -3.27
N ILE A 267 16.98 -4.43 -4.20
CA ILE A 267 17.44 -4.54 -5.59
C ILE A 267 18.93 -4.85 -5.68
N ASP A 268 19.75 -4.24 -4.82
CA ASP A 268 21.20 -4.47 -4.78
C ASP A 268 21.60 -5.90 -4.37
N LYS A 269 20.68 -6.66 -3.76
CA LYS A 269 20.91 -8.05 -3.37
C LYS A 269 20.47 -9.05 -4.44
N TYR A 270 19.62 -8.64 -5.39
CA TYR A 270 19.15 -9.53 -6.44
C TYR A 270 20.22 -9.79 -7.49
N THR A 271 20.34 -11.07 -7.89
CA THR A 271 21.18 -11.44 -9.03
C THR A 271 20.36 -11.33 -10.31
N ILE A 272 20.24 -10.11 -10.84
CA ILE A 272 19.56 -9.85 -12.12
C ILE A 272 20.55 -10.18 -13.26
N GLN A 273 20.23 -11.21 -14.03
CA GLN A 273 21.04 -11.64 -15.17
C GLN A 273 20.91 -10.64 -16.32
N LYS A 274 21.96 -10.50 -17.14
CA LYS A 274 21.95 -9.58 -18.30
C LYS A 274 20.86 -9.93 -19.32
N GLU A 275 20.46 -11.20 -19.34
CA GLU A 275 19.48 -11.73 -20.26
C GLU A 275 18.04 -11.39 -19.85
N GLN A 276 17.82 -11.04 -18.58
CA GLN A 276 16.52 -10.78 -17.99
C GLN A 276 16.05 -9.34 -18.26
N PHE A 277 14.77 -9.19 -18.61
CA PHE A 277 14.11 -7.88 -18.61
C PHE A 277 13.84 -7.46 -17.17
N PHE A 278 14.28 -6.27 -16.81
CA PHE A 278 14.04 -5.68 -15.50
C PHE A 278 13.88 -4.14 -15.63
N PRO A 279 12.76 -3.55 -15.18
CA PRO A 279 12.56 -2.10 -15.19
C PRO A 279 13.32 -1.46 -14.02
N ILE A 280 14.10 -0.42 -14.27
CA ILE A 280 14.86 0.28 -13.21
C ILE A 280 14.62 1.80 -13.20
N PHE A 281 14.10 2.40 -14.27
CA PHE A 281 14.00 3.86 -14.36
C PHE A 281 13.06 4.42 -13.30
N ALA A 282 11.84 3.88 -13.18
CA ALA A 282 10.90 4.29 -12.12
C ALA A 282 11.47 4.03 -10.72
N PHE A 283 12.07 2.86 -10.50
CA PHE A 283 12.63 2.50 -9.19
C PHE A 283 13.79 3.40 -8.77
N SER A 284 14.63 3.81 -9.72
CA SER A 284 15.74 4.73 -9.46
C SER A 284 15.28 6.14 -9.08
N LYS A 285 14.08 6.56 -9.53
CA LYS A 285 13.46 7.82 -9.13
C LYS A 285 12.96 7.78 -7.69
N ILE A 286 12.41 6.64 -7.27
CA ILE A 286 11.90 6.44 -5.90
C ILE A 286 13.07 6.24 -4.92
N ASN A 287 14.10 5.48 -5.31
CA ASN A 287 15.27 5.20 -4.48
C ASN A 287 16.58 5.52 -5.21
N ASN A 288 17.13 6.70 -4.91
CA ASN A 288 18.41 7.17 -5.43
C ASN A 288 19.66 6.51 -4.81
N LYS A 289 19.50 5.57 -3.86
CA LYS A 289 20.60 4.90 -3.16
C LYS A 289 20.92 3.50 -3.71
N ILE A 290 20.19 3.03 -4.73
CA ILE A 290 20.45 1.73 -5.37
C ILE A 290 21.82 1.79 -6.07
N LYS A 291 22.77 0.97 -5.62
CA LYS A 291 24.15 0.96 -6.14
C LYS A 291 24.25 0.46 -7.56
N CYS A 292 23.43 -0.53 -7.92
CA CYS A 292 23.46 -1.15 -9.25
C CYS A 292 22.63 -0.41 -10.32
N THR A 293 22.09 0.78 -10.02
CA THR A 293 21.22 1.57 -10.91
C THR A 293 21.77 1.74 -12.31
N GLU A 294 22.97 2.30 -12.45
CA GLU A 294 23.55 2.62 -13.77
C GLU A 294 23.81 1.35 -14.58
N LYS A 295 24.24 0.28 -13.92
CA LYS A 295 24.42 -1.04 -14.56
C LYS A 295 23.10 -1.60 -15.09
N LEU A 296 22.01 -1.46 -14.33
CA LEU A 296 20.69 -1.97 -14.72
C LEU A 296 20.05 -1.09 -15.81
N LYS A 297 20.25 0.24 -15.77
CA LYS A 297 19.76 1.15 -16.82
C LYS A 297 20.36 0.79 -18.18
N GLU A 298 21.68 0.59 -18.21
CA GLU A 298 22.37 0.17 -19.43
C GLU A 298 21.95 -1.21 -19.92
N GLN A 299 21.68 -2.16 -19.01
CA GLN A 299 21.11 -3.47 -19.38
C GLN A 299 19.73 -3.34 -20.00
N GLN A 300 18.83 -2.56 -19.40
CA GLN A 300 17.48 -2.33 -19.92
C GLN A 300 17.54 -1.68 -21.31
N LYS A 301 18.32 -0.62 -21.48
CA LYS A 301 18.52 0.04 -22.79
C LYS A 301 19.05 -0.92 -23.85
N THR A 302 20.14 -1.63 -23.53
CA THR A 302 20.77 -2.58 -24.46
C THR A 302 19.78 -3.67 -24.88
N LYS A 303 18.96 -4.16 -23.95
CA LYS A 303 17.92 -5.16 -24.24
C LYS A 303 16.83 -4.61 -25.14
N LEU A 304 16.33 -3.41 -24.87
CA LEU A 304 15.31 -2.77 -25.69
C LEU A 304 15.86 -2.50 -27.11
N ARG A 305 17.08 -1.95 -27.23
CA ARG A 305 17.75 -1.72 -28.53
C ARG A 305 17.93 -3.01 -29.33
N ASN A 306 18.52 -4.04 -28.72
CA ASN A 306 18.75 -5.32 -29.38
C ASN A 306 17.44 -6.00 -29.80
N ASN A 307 16.35 -5.81 -29.06
CA ASN A 307 15.06 -6.34 -29.46
C ASN A 307 14.48 -5.53 -30.61
N LEU A 308 14.52 -4.20 -30.54
CA LEU A 308 14.01 -3.30 -31.57
C LEU A 308 14.67 -3.55 -32.94
N GLU A 309 15.99 -3.74 -32.97
CA GLU A 309 16.75 -4.04 -34.20
C GLU A 309 16.40 -5.39 -34.82
N ARG A 310 15.90 -6.34 -34.02
CA ARG A 310 15.52 -7.69 -34.47
C ARG A 310 14.05 -7.80 -34.87
N ILE A 311 13.24 -6.75 -34.70
CA ILE A 311 11.83 -6.76 -35.05
C ILE A 311 11.70 -6.76 -36.59
N PRO A 312 11.14 -7.83 -37.18
CA PRO A 312 10.93 -7.89 -38.63
C PRO A 312 9.92 -6.83 -39.10
N GLU A 313 10.02 -6.41 -40.37
CA GLU A 313 9.18 -5.33 -40.93
C GLU A 313 7.67 -5.61 -40.81
N ASN A 314 7.23 -6.86 -40.89
CA ASN A 314 5.82 -7.24 -40.73
C ASN A 314 5.27 -7.06 -39.30
N GLN A 315 6.12 -6.72 -38.33
CA GLN A 315 5.75 -6.41 -36.94
C GLN A 315 5.92 -4.91 -36.65
N GLN A 316 6.44 -4.12 -37.59
CA GLN A 316 6.59 -2.67 -37.49
C GLN A 316 5.30 -1.98 -37.90
N ILE A 317 4.32 -2.06 -37.01
CA ILE A 317 2.99 -1.52 -37.24
C ILE A 317 2.91 -0.01 -36.99
N SER A 318 1.79 0.58 -37.40
CA SER A 318 1.46 1.99 -37.18
C SER A 318 0.17 2.17 -36.38
N ASP A 319 -0.31 1.10 -35.75
CA ASP A 319 -1.49 1.10 -34.89
C ASP A 319 -1.22 1.97 -33.65
N THR A 320 -2.24 2.70 -33.20
CA THR A 320 -2.11 3.74 -32.16
C THR A 320 -2.73 3.33 -30.83
N THR A 321 -3.34 2.15 -30.75
CA THR A 321 -3.91 1.57 -29.52
C THR A 321 -3.54 0.11 -29.40
N ILE A 322 -3.39 -0.40 -28.18
CA ILE A 322 -3.06 -1.81 -27.95
C ILE A 322 -4.15 -2.73 -28.48
N GLU A 323 -5.42 -2.35 -28.36
CA GLU A 323 -6.53 -3.13 -28.89
C GLU A 323 -6.42 -3.35 -30.41
N GLN A 324 -6.05 -2.32 -31.18
CA GLN A 324 -5.80 -2.46 -32.61
C GLN A 324 -4.68 -3.46 -32.89
N ILE A 325 -3.56 -3.40 -32.14
CA ILE A 325 -2.45 -4.34 -32.28
C ILE A 325 -2.91 -5.77 -31.98
N LEU A 326 -3.73 -5.94 -30.94
CA LEU A 326 -4.27 -7.22 -30.53
C LEU A 326 -5.33 -7.78 -31.49
N GLN A 327 -5.97 -6.95 -32.31
CA GLN A 327 -6.93 -7.37 -33.32
C GLN A 327 -6.33 -7.44 -34.74
N ASN A 328 -5.06 -7.03 -34.91
CA ASN A 328 -4.42 -7.00 -36.22
C ASN A 328 -4.05 -8.41 -36.70
N ASP A 329 -4.79 -8.91 -37.69
CA ASP A 329 -4.57 -10.23 -38.31
C ASP A 329 -3.25 -10.32 -39.09
N ASN A 330 -2.63 -9.19 -39.45
CA ASN A 330 -1.34 -9.17 -40.14
C ASN A 330 -0.17 -9.50 -39.20
N VAL A 331 -0.37 -9.41 -37.88
CA VAL A 331 0.64 -9.72 -36.87
C VAL A 331 0.29 -11.05 -36.19
N PRO A 332 1.13 -12.09 -36.32
CA PRO A 332 0.92 -13.35 -35.63
C PRO A 332 0.79 -13.15 -34.12
N GLN A 333 -0.09 -13.93 -33.47
CA GLN A 333 -0.33 -13.81 -32.02
C GLN A 333 0.95 -13.85 -31.18
N SER A 334 1.89 -14.74 -31.53
CA SER A 334 3.21 -14.89 -30.87
C SER A 334 4.13 -13.69 -31.06
N SER A 335 3.82 -12.79 -31.99
CA SER A 335 4.62 -11.62 -32.35
C SER A 335 3.99 -10.30 -31.89
N LYS A 336 2.78 -10.33 -31.32
CA LYS A 336 2.09 -9.13 -30.84
C LYS A 336 2.88 -8.39 -29.74
N SER A 337 3.58 -9.13 -28.88
CA SER A 337 4.47 -8.52 -27.88
C SER A 337 5.62 -7.71 -28.49
N ASN A 338 6.15 -8.11 -29.65
CA ASN A 338 7.14 -7.32 -30.38
C ASN A 338 6.50 -6.09 -31.05
N ALA A 339 5.31 -6.24 -31.62
CA ALA A 339 4.61 -5.14 -32.26
C ALA A 339 4.22 -4.05 -31.25
N ILE A 340 3.74 -4.45 -30.05
CA ILE A 340 3.50 -3.54 -28.93
C ILE A 340 4.81 -2.87 -28.49
N LEU A 341 5.89 -3.64 -28.30
CA LEU A 341 7.21 -3.08 -27.97
C LEU A 341 7.66 -2.02 -28.99
N TYR A 342 7.51 -2.29 -30.29
CA TYR A 342 7.84 -1.35 -31.36
C TYR A 342 7.02 -0.07 -31.23
N ALA A 343 5.70 -0.20 -31.10
CA ALA A 343 4.78 0.93 -31.02
C ALA A 343 5.05 1.81 -29.79
N ILE A 344 5.36 1.22 -28.64
CA ILE A 344 5.80 1.95 -27.44
C ILE A 344 7.09 2.73 -27.70
N LEU A 345 8.13 2.07 -28.22
CA LEU A 345 9.44 2.71 -28.45
C LEU A 345 9.42 3.77 -29.55
N LYS A 346 8.43 3.72 -30.45
CA LYS A 346 8.18 4.75 -31.46
C LYS A 346 7.22 5.86 -30.99
N ASN A 347 6.80 5.86 -29.73
CA ASN A 347 5.82 6.79 -29.17
C ASN A 347 4.51 6.85 -29.98
N GLN A 348 4.03 5.69 -30.46
CA GLN A 348 2.78 5.58 -31.21
C GLN A 348 1.57 5.32 -30.30
N LEU A 349 1.79 4.82 -29.10
CA LEU A 349 0.75 4.47 -28.12
C LEU A 349 0.66 5.51 -27.02
N ASP A 350 -0.55 5.72 -26.51
CA ASP A 350 -0.76 6.55 -25.32
C ASP A 350 -0.33 5.83 -24.04
N ASN A 351 0.26 6.56 -23.10
CA ASN A 351 0.76 5.99 -21.85
C ASN A 351 -0.35 5.39 -20.98
N SER A 352 -1.57 5.94 -21.02
CA SER A 352 -2.68 5.41 -20.23
C SER A 352 -3.17 4.06 -20.78
N ASP A 353 -3.17 3.90 -22.10
CA ASP A 353 -3.53 2.63 -22.76
C ASP A 353 -2.53 1.51 -22.41
N ILE A 354 -1.24 1.82 -22.44
CA ILE A 354 -0.18 0.87 -22.04
C ILE A 354 -0.28 0.48 -20.56
N GLU A 355 -0.56 1.45 -19.70
CA GLU A 355 -0.69 1.24 -18.26
C GLU A 355 -1.89 0.32 -17.94
N THR A 356 -3.06 0.58 -18.52
CA THR A 356 -4.25 -0.28 -18.40
C THR A 356 -3.94 -1.70 -18.86
N TYR A 357 -3.33 -1.87 -20.04
CA TYR A 357 -2.97 -3.18 -20.55
C TYR A 357 -2.01 -3.95 -19.63
N LEU A 358 -0.99 -3.28 -19.07
CA LEU A 358 -0.04 -3.92 -18.16
C LEU A 358 -0.68 -4.27 -16.79
N ILE A 359 -1.61 -3.46 -16.30
CA ILE A 359 -2.34 -3.73 -15.05
C ILE A 359 -3.23 -4.96 -15.22
N GLU A 360 -3.98 -5.04 -16.32
CA GLU A 360 -4.94 -6.11 -16.64
C GLU A 360 -4.27 -7.39 -17.19
N PHE A 361 -2.96 -7.36 -17.48
CA PHE A 361 -2.27 -8.50 -18.08
C PHE A 361 -2.31 -9.74 -17.17
N PRO A 362 -2.84 -10.89 -17.64
CA PRO A 362 -3.21 -12.02 -16.78
C PRO A 362 -2.01 -12.76 -16.18
N ASN A 363 -0.87 -12.84 -16.90
CA ASN A 363 0.33 -13.51 -16.40
C ASN A 363 1.55 -12.58 -16.44
N LYS A 364 1.89 -11.98 -15.30
CA LYS A 364 2.97 -11.00 -15.18
C LYS A 364 4.37 -11.62 -15.04
N GLN A 365 4.47 -12.95 -15.01
CA GLN A 365 5.75 -13.65 -14.86
C GLN A 365 6.40 -14.02 -16.19
N ILE A 366 5.69 -13.91 -17.31
CA ILE A 366 6.23 -14.25 -18.64
C ILE A 366 7.13 -13.15 -19.21
N THR A 367 8.03 -13.55 -20.10
CA THR A 367 8.97 -12.66 -20.78
C THR A 367 8.28 -11.57 -21.61
N GLU A 368 7.11 -11.88 -22.21
CA GLU A 368 6.34 -10.94 -23.02
C GLU A 368 5.89 -9.73 -22.19
N TYR A 369 5.32 -9.96 -21.02
CA TYR A 369 4.94 -8.91 -20.07
C TYR A 369 6.16 -8.08 -19.66
N ARG A 370 7.22 -8.74 -19.19
CA ARG A 370 8.43 -8.05 -18.70
C ARG A 370 9.09 -7.18 -19.78
N LYS A 371 9.04 -7.63 -21.04
CA LYS A 371 9.52 -6.87 -22.20
C LYS A 371 8.73 -5.59 -22.40
N VAL A 372 7.39 -5.66 -22.42
CA VAL A 372 6.51 -4.50 -22.58
C VAL A 372 6.65 -3.55 -21.38
N LEU A 373 6.72 -4.09 -20.16
CA LEU A 373 6.93 -3.33 -18.93
C LEU A 373 8.22 -2.52 -18.97
N CYS A 374 9.34 -3.12 -19.41
CA CYS A 374 10.61 -2.40 -19.55
C CYS A 374 10.54 -1.26 -20.59
N ALA A 375 9.77 -1.43 -21.66
CA ALA A 375 9.62 -0.41 -22.68
C ALA A 375 8.80 0.78 -22.15
N TYR A 376 7.70 0.48 -21.46
CA TYR A 376 6.88 1.46 -20.77
C TYR A 376 7.68 2.22 -19.71
N ASP A 377 8.39 1.50 -18.84
CA ASP A 377 9.24 2.08 -17.78
C ASP A 377 10.28 3.05 -18.37
N PHE A 378 10.91 2.66 -19.49
CA PHE A 378 11.85 3.52 -20.20
C PHE A 378 11.18 4.77 -20.77
N ILE A 379 10.10 4.64 -21.54
CA ILE A 379 9.45 5.80 -22.18
C ILE A 379 8.88 6.78 -21.15
N LYS A 380 8.25 6.28 -20.08
CA LYS A 380 7.61 7.11 -19.06
C LYS A 380 8.63 7.77 -18.12
N HIS A 381 9.74 7.10 -17.78
CA HIS A 381 10.61 7.55 -16.70
C HIS A 381 12.04 7.94 -17.12
N SER A 382 12.47 7.73 -18.37
CA SER A 382 13.85 8.04 -18.81
C SER A 382 14.14 9.51 -19.16
N GLU A 383 13.18 10.43 -18.96
CA GLU A 383 13.38 11.89 -19.16
C GLU A 383 13.88 12.26 -20.58
N GLY A 384 13.50 11.47 -21.58
CA GLY A 384 13.88 11.73 -22.97
C GLY A 384 15.28 11.23 -23.34
N GLU A 385 15.88 10.37 -22.51
CA GLU A 385 17.06 9.61 -22.93
C GLU A 385 16.76 8.87 -24.25
N LYS A 386 17.70 8.93 -25.19
CA LYS A 386 17.58 8.21 -26.45
C LYS A 386 18.06 6.79 -26.27
N LEU A 387 17.27 5.85 -26.82
CA LEU A 387 17.57 4.44 -26.79
C LEU A 387 18.87 4.09 -27.52
#